data_AF-A0A553UEY7-F1
#
_entry.id   AF-A0A553UEY7-F1
#
_cell.length_a   1.000
_cell.length_b   1.000
_cell.length_c   1.000
_cell.angle_alpha   90.00
_cell.angle_beta   90.00
_cell.angle_gamma   90.00
#
_symmetry.space_group_name_H-M   'P 1'
#
loop_
_entity.id
_entity.type
_entity.pdbx_description
1 polymer ?
#
loop_
_entity_poly.entity_id
_entity_poly.type
_entity_poly.pdbx_seq_one_letter_code
_entity_poly.pdbx_strand_id
1 'polypeptide(L)'
;LKEKRGQVAGAFYREDLGYIDLVWGDSKKGLAHILERRTQQYGEQQALEFIHDLPRILQEAKFWREIEDKIELVTPTDMIVLGKRGDNKFVLTSFKDRRSKQRFTELENPQTGDDVGFTGKSVSEQPKADDVLLPNQPHITKPPLNNQTTLLPYKSTYEVVQRAK
;
A
#
# COMPACT_ATOMS: atom_id res chain seq x y z
N LEU A 1 25.05 3.88 4.53
CA LEU A 1 24.03 3.24 5.40
C LEU A 1 24.36 1.76 5.51
N LYS A 2 24.46 1.20 6.73
CA LYS A 2 24.67 -0.24 6.94
C LYS A 2 23.31 -0.94 6.88
N GLU A 3 23.08 -1.75 5.84
CA GLU A 3 22.01 -2.74 5.79
C GLU A 3 22.22 -3.71 6.97
N LYS A 4 21.45 -3.52 8.04
CA LYS A 4 21.44 -4.49 9.15
C LYS A 4 20.58 -5.66 8.70
N ARG A 5 21.24 -6.77 8.31
CA ARG A 5 20.70 -8.13 8.10
C ARG A 5 19.19 -8.16 7.76
N GLY A 6 18.87 -7.83 6.51
CA GLY A 6 17.53 -7.97 5.94
C GLY A 6 16.60 -6.76 6.05
N GLN A 7 17.08 -5.58 6.49
CA GLN A 7 16.39 -4.32 6.25
C GLN A 7 16.97 -3.58 5.05
N VAL A 8 16.12 -3.27 4.08
CA VAL A 8 16.39 -2.37 2.94
C VAL A 8 15.58 -1.10 3.14
N ALA A 9 16.26 -0.03 3.53
CA ALA A 9 15.67 1.29 3.65
C ALA A 9 15.37 1.86 2.25
N GLY A 10 14.19 2.45 2.06
CA GLY A 10 13.75 2.98 0.77
C GLY A 10 13.66 1.92 -0.34
N ALA A 11 13.30 0.68 0.02
CA ALA A 11 13.18 -0.43 -0.93
C ALA A 11 12.18 -0.14 -2.07
N PHE A 12 11.14 0.63 -1.76
CA PHE A 12 10.13 1.06 -2.73
C PHE A 12 9.86 2.56 -2.58
N TYR A 13 9.30 3.15 -3.64
CA TYR A 13 8.85 4.55 -3.64
C TYR A 13 7.49 4.64 -4.32
N ARG A 14 6.56 5.38 -3.71
CA ARG A 14 5.25 5.69 -4.31
C ARG A 14 4.97 7.17 -4.14
N GLU A 15 4.40 7.81 -5.16
CA GLU A 15 4.24 9.28 -5.18
C GLU A 15 3.39 9.80 -4.00
N ASP A 16 2.33 9.09 -3.65
CA ASP A 16 1.40 9.43 -2.56
C ASP A 16 1.88 8.98 -1.16
N LEU A 17 2.83 8.03 -1.09
CA LEU A 17 3.29 7.45 0.19
C LEU A 17 4.73 7.78 0.55
N GLY A 18 5.55 8.24 -0.40
CA GLY A 18 6.99 8.41 -0.25
C GLY A 18 7.76 7.09 -0.29
N TYR A 19 8.91 7.08 0.38
CA TYR A 19 9.76 5.90 0.51
C TYR A 19 9.16 4.87 1.48
N ILE A 20 9.25 3.61 1.09
CA ILE A 20 8.76 2.46 1.86
C ILE A 20 9.93 1.50 2.06
N ASP A 21 10.22 1.19 3.31
CA ASP A 21 11.25 0.24 3.69
C ASP A 21 10.73 -1.20 3.57
N LEU A 22 11.63 -2.11 3.20
CA LEU A 22 11.42 -3.54 3.34
C LEU A 22 12.22 -4.02 4.55
N VAL A 23 11.52 -4.45 5.60
CA VAL A 23 12.14 -4.94 6.84
C VAL A 23 12.06 -6.47 6.89
N TRP A 24 13.12 -7.13 7.36
CA TRP A 24 13.10 -8.58 7.56
C TRP A 24 12.01 -9.01 8.54
N GLY A 25 11.99 -8.36 9.70
CA GLY A 25 11.00 -8.61 10.75
C GLY A 25 11.16 -9.98 11.42
N ASP A 26 10.03 -10.61 11.71
CA ASP A 26 9.87 -11.87 12.47
C ASP A 26 8.72 -12.71 11.88
N SER A 27 8.33 -13.81 12.53
CA SER A 27 7.23 -14.68 12.07
C SER A 27 5.83 -14.04 12.13
N LYS A 28 5.70 -12.82 12.68
CA LYS A 28 4.43 -12.09 12.77
C LYS A 28 4.34 -10.93 11.79
N LYS A 29 5.47 -10.35 11.37
CA LYS A 29 5.53 -9.18 10.47
C LYS A 29 6.86 -9.07 9.74
N GLY A 30 6.84 -8.40 8.59
CA GLY A 30 7.99 -8.18 7.72
C GLY A 30 8.16 -9.28 6.66
N LEU A 31 9.30 -9.27 5.98
CA LEU A 31 9.63 -10.20 4.91
C LEU A 31 9.64 -11.67 5.38
N ALA A 32 10.14 -11.94 6.59
CA ALA A 32 10.17 -13.28 7.17
C ALA A 32 8.75 -13.87 7.29
N HIS A 33 7.80 -13.10 7.83
CA HIS A 33 6.40 -13.49 7.90
C HIS A 33 5.78 -13.71 6.52
N ILE A 34 6.04 -12.82 5.56
CA ILE A 34 5.48 -12.96 4.20
C ILE A 34 6.00 -14.26 3.55
N LEU A 35 7.31 -14.50 3.60
CA LEU A 35 7.92 -15.71 3.06
C LEU A 35 7.35 -16.97 3.71
N GLU A 36 7.26 -17.01 5.04
CA GLU A 36 6.70 -18.14 5.77
C GLU A 36 5.26 -18.45 5.34
N ARG A 37 4.38 -17.43 5.33
CA ARG A 37 2.96 -17.61 5.01
C ARG A 37 2.74 -17.98 3.56
N ARG A 38 3.49 -17.39 2.62
CA ARG A 38 3.36 -17.72 1.19
C ARG A 38 3.94 -19.10 0.87
N THR A 39 5.03 -19.49 1.54
CA THR A 39 5.61 -20.83 1.38
C THR A 39 4.64 -21.91 1.87
N GLN A 40 4.00 -21.70 3.03
CA GLN A 40 2.97 -22.61 3.53
C GLN A 40 1.75 -22.69 2.61
N GLN A 41 1.41 -21.60 1.91
CA GLN A 41 0.22 -21.53 1.08
C GLN A 41 0.42 -22.09 -0.33
N TYR A 42 1.59 -21.89 -0.93
CA TYR A 42 1.83 -22.15 -2.36
C TYR A 42 3.15 -22.85 -2.67
N GLY A 43 4.06 -22.99 -1.71
CA GLY A 43 5.43 -23.44 -1.92
C GLY A 43 6.43 -22.29 -2.00
N GLU A 44 7.72 -22.63 -1.85
CA GLU A 44 8.81 -21.65 -1.74
C GLU A 44 8.98 -20.83 -3.03
N GLN A 45 8.81 -21.45 -4.20
CA GLN A 45 8.98 -20.76 -5.49
C GLN A 45 7.99 -19.60 -5.66
N GLN A 46 6.70 -19.87 -5.40
CA GLN A 46 5.63 -18.87 -5.49
C GLN A 46 5.77 -17.79 -4.41
N ALA A 47 6.31 -18.14 -3.24
CA ALA A 47 6.64 -17.16 -2.22
C ALA A 47 7.71 -16.18 -2.71
N LEU A 48 8.75 -16.70 -3.37
CA LEU A 48 9.82 -15.87 -3.94
C LEU A 48 9.33 -15.02 -5.12
N GLU A 49 8.50 -15.58 -6.01
CA GLU A 49 7.85 -14.83 -7.10
C GLU A 49 7.00 -13.68 -6.55
N PHE A 50 6.25 -13.94 -5.48
CA PHE A 50 5.45 -12.90 -4.84
C PHE A 50 6.32 -11.75 -4.29
N ILE A 51 7.48 -12.05 -3.69
CA ILE A 51 8.43 -11.02 -3.23
C ILE A 51 9.08 -10.28 -4.40
N HIS A 52 9.36 -10.99 -5.50
CA HIS A 52 9.85 -10.39 -6.72
C HIS A 52 8.85 -9.38 -7.29
N ASP A 53 7.56 -9.71 -7.27
CA ASP A 53 6.49 -8.88 -7.82
C ASP A 53 5.98 -7.81 -6.84
N LEU A 54 6.37 -7.87 -5.57
CA LEU A 54 5.95 -6.91 -4.54
C LEU A 54 6.08 -5.42 -4.93
N PRO A 55 7.17 -4.94 -5.59
CA PRO A 55 7.24 -3.54 -6.03
C PRO A 55 6.11 -3.19 -7.00
N ARG A 56 5.82 -4.07 -7.96
CA ARG A 56 4.74 -3.90 -8.94
C ARG A 56 3.38 -3.91 -8.24
N ILE A 57 3.15 -4.88 -7.36
CA ILE A 57 1.90 -5.00 -6.60
C ILE A 57 1.68 -3.74 -5.75
N LEU A 58 2.72 -3.17 -5.13
CA LEU A 58 2.63 -1.93 -4.36
C LEU A 58 2.26 -0.69 -5.21
N GLN A 59 2.72 -0.63 -6.46
CA GLN A 59 2.36 0.44 -7.40
C GLN A 59 0.91 0.32 -7.87
N GLU A 60 0.46 -0.90 -8.15
CA GLU A 60 -0.91 -1.17 -8.61
C GLU A 60 -1.94 -1.10 -7.46
N ALA A 61 -1.49 -1.23 -6.21
CA ALA A 61 -2.37 -1.24 -5.04
C ALA A 61 -2.95 0.14 -4.73
N LYS A 62 -4.26 0.19 -4.56
CA LYS A 62 -4.98 1.40 -4.20
C LYS A 62 -4.99 1.59 -2.70
N PHE A 63 -4.95 2.84 -2.27
CA PHE A 63 -5.15 3.21 -0.88
C PHE A 63 -6.58 2.87 -0.47
N TRP A 64 -6.75 1.98 0.52
CA TRP A 64 -8.05 1.62 1.05
C TRP A 64 -8.38 2.48 2.27
N ARG A 65 -7.54 2.42 3.29
CA ARG A 65 -7.68 3.23 4.50
C ARG A 65 -6.40 3.27 5.30
N GLU A 66 -6.37 4.18 6.26
CA GLU A 66 -5.32 4.31 7.25
C GLU A 66 -5.93 4.19 8.65
N ILE A 67 -5.35 3.34 9.48
CA ILE A 67 -5.79 3.08 10.85
C ILE A 67 -4.56 3.20 11.75
N GLU A 68 -4.56 4.20 12.63
CA GLU A 68 -3.50 4.42 13.63
C GLU A 68 -2.09 4.45 13.00
N ASP A 69 -1.30 3.39 13.19
CA ASP A 69 0.07 3.22 12.71
C ASP A 69 0.14 2.37 11.43
N LYS A 70 -0.98 2.16 10.72
CA LYS A 70 -1.05 1.28 9.55
C LYS A 70 -1.76 1.90 8.36
N ILE A 71 -1.25 1.60 7.18
CA ILE A 71 -1.90 1.88 5.90
C ILE A 71 -2.24 0.56 5.24
N GLU A 72 -3.51 0.42 4.87
CA GLU A 72 -4.00 -0.73 4.12
C GLU A 72 -4.14 -0.35 2.65
N LEU A 73 -3.49 -1.15 1.81
CA LEU A 73 -3.57 -1.07 0.36
C LEU A 73 -4.24 -2.33 -0.16
N VAL A 74 -4.99 -2.19 -1.25
CA VAL A 74 -5.72 -3.30 -1.87
C VAL A 74 -5.40 -3.39 -3.35
N THR A 75 -5.22 -4.61 -3.85
CA THR A 75 -5.29 -4.95 -5.28
C THR A 75 -6.57 -5.76 -5.51
N PRO A 76 -6.89 -6.21 -6.74
CA PRO A 76 -8.03 -7.11 -6.95
C PRO A 76 -7.94 -8.44 -6.19
N THR A 77 -6.72 -8.87 -5.83
CA THR A 77 -6.46 -10.20 -5.25
C THR A 77 -5.87 -10.16 -3.84
N ASP A 78 -5.11 -9.11 -3.52
CA ASP A 78 -4.28 -9.05 -2.33
C ASP A 78 -4.58 -7.81 -1.50
N MET A 79 -4.26 -7.92 -0.22
CA MET A 79 -4.22 -6.84 0.73
C MET A 79 -2.77 -6.70 1.21
N ILE A 80 -2.26 -5.47 1.19
CA ILE A 80 -0.94 -5.14 1.68
C ILE A 80 -1.10 -4.20 2.86
N VAL A 81 -0.39 -4.47 3.94
CA VAL A 81 -0.39 -3.63 5.13
C VAL A 81 1.00 -3.03 5.31
N LEU A 82 1.05 -1.70 5.33
CA LEU A 82 2.24 -0.94 5.66
C LEU A 82 2.14 -0.48 7.12
N GLY A 83 3.23 -0.62 7.87
CA GLY A 83 3.39 0.03 9.17
C GLY A 83 3.99 1.41 9.03
N LYS A 84 3.66 2.32 9.96
CA LYS A 84 4.23 3.66 10.10
C LYS A 84 5.07 3.73 11.37
N ARG A 85 6.24 4.36 11.27
CA ARG A 85 7.08 4.68 12.43
C ARG A 85 7.70 6.06 12.23
N GLY A 86 7.11 7.06 12.86
CA GLY A 86 7.37 8.46 12.49
C GLY A 86 6.95 8.69 11.03
N ASP A 87 7.81 9.33 10.26
CA ASP A 87 7.57 9.60 8.83
C ASP A 87 7.85 8.38 7.93
N ASN A 88 8.50 7.33 8.48
CA ASN A 88 8.88 6.15 7.71
C ASN A 88 7.72 5.18 7.59
N LYS A 89 7.60 4.56 6.42
CA LYS A 89 6.69 3.44 6.18
C LYS A 89 7.45 2.18 5.81
N PHE A 90 6.90 1.02 6.18
CA PHE A 90 7.52 -0.26 5.90
C PHE A 90 6.50 -1.36 5.67
N VAL A 91 6.83 -2.34 4.83
CA VAL A 91 5.93 -3.47 4.56
C VAL A 91 5.82 -4.37 5.80
N LEU A 92 4.60 -4.49 6.35
CA LEU A 92 4.30 -5.31 7.52
C LEU A 92 3.86 -6.72 7.12
N THR A 93 2.95 -6.83 6.16
CA THR A 93 2.46 -8.11 5.63
C THR A 93 1.77 -7.91 4.28
N SER A 94 1.54 -8.99 3.56
CA SER A 94 0.66 -9.03 2.41
C SER A 94 0.08 -10.43 2.22
N PHE A 95 -1.22 -10.50 1.94
CA PHE A 95 -1.94 -11.76 1.83
C PHE A 95 -3.08 -11.65 0.81
N LYS A 96 -3.51 -12.79 0.23
CA LYS A 96 -4.71 -12.80 -0.61
C LYS A 96 -5.93 -12.64 0.28
N ASP A 97 -6.76 -11.65 0.00
CA ASP A 97 -8.01 -11.42 0.71
C ASP A 97 -9.17 -11.50 -0.29
N ARG A 98 -10.14 -12.38 -0.02
CA ARG A 98 -11.34 -12.53 -0.86
C ARG A 98 -12.16 -11.23 -0.94
N ARG A 99 -12.07 -10.38 0.09
CA ARG A 99 -12.74 -9.07 0.12
C ARG A 99 -11.97 -8.00 -0.65
N SER A 100 -10.71 -8.24 -1.02
CA SER A 100 -9.90 -7.27 -1.77
C SER A 100 -10.55 -6.88 -3.08
N LYS A 101 -11.14 -7.84 -3.82
CA LYS A 101 -11.84 -7.53 -5.08
C LYS A 101 -12.97 -6.51 -4.87
N GLN A 102 -13.79 -6.74 -3.85
CA GLN A 102 -14.90 -5.84 -3.52
C GLN A 102 -14.36 -4.45 -3.15
N ARG A 103 -13.41 -4.37 -2.21
CA ARG A 103 -12.80 -3.11 -1.78
C ARG A 103 -12.14 -2.36 -2.95
N PHE A 104 -11.46 -3.08 -3.84
CA PHE A 104 -10.81 -2.49 -5.00
C PHE A 104 -11.83 -1.91 -5.99
N THR A 105 -12.94 -2.60 -6.24
CA THR A 105 -14.03 -2.11 -7.09
C THR A 105 -14.77 -0.93 -6.46
N GLU A 106 -14.99 -0.94 -5.15
CA GLU A 106 -15.57 0.21 -4.41
C GLU A 106 -14.73 1.49 -4.58
N LEU A 107 -13.40 1.36 -4.67
CA LEU A 107 -12.50 2.48 -4.95
C LEU A 107 -12.51 2.94 -6.42
N GLU A 108 -12.98 2.10 -7.36
CA GLU A 108 -13.07 2.47 -8.80
C GLU A 108 -14.33 3.22 -9.15
N ASN A 109 -15.41 2.99 -8.41
CA ASN A 109 -16.69 3.60 -8.69
C ASN A 109 -17.28 4.23 -7.42
N PRO A 110 -16.92 5.48 -7.09
CA PRO A 110 -17.38 6.17 -5.88
C PRO A 110 -18.91 6.48 -5.84
N GLN A 111 -19.70 6.06 -6.83
CA GLN A 111 -21.16 6.21 -6.88
C GLN A 111 -21.78 4.85 -7.22
N THR A 112 -22.70 4.24 -6.48
CA THR A 112 -23.77 4.71 -5.59
C THR A 112 -23.93 3.69 -4.45
N GLY A 113 -23.82 4.13 -3.21
CA GLY A 113 -24.13 3.36 -2.02
C GLY A 113 -25.37 3.90 -1.30
N ASP A 114 -26.37 4.39 -2.04
CA ASP A 114 -27.69 4.65 -1.49
C ASP A 114 -28.55 3.39 -1.72
N ASP A 115 -28.99 2.80 -0.60
CA ASP A 115 -29.96 1.71 -0.44
C ASP A 115 -29.68 0.34 -1.08
N VAL A 116 -29.27 -0.65 -0.27
CA VAL A 116 -30.20 -1.58 0.41
C VAL A 116 -29.44 -2.58 1.32
N GLY A 117 -29.88 -2.72 2.58
CA GLY A 117 -29.77 -4.03 3.26
C GLY A 117 -29.45 -4.13 4.75
N PHE A 118 -30.03 -3.33 5.66
CA PHE A 118 -30.52 -3.86 6.94
C PHE A 118 -31.54 -2.90 7.59
N THR A 119 -32.62 -3.47 8.11
CA THR A 119 -33.88 -2.83 8.49
C THR A 119 -33.79 -1.84 9.66
N GLY A 120 -34.50 -0.71 9.54
CA GLY A 120 -34.92 0.07 10.71
C GLY A 120 -35.35 1.52 10.42
N LYS A 121 -36.61 1.70 9.97
CA LYS A 121 -37.47 2.89 10.13
C LYS A 121 -36.82 4.29 10.15
N SER A 122 -37.11 5.12 9.14
CA SER A 122 -37.57 6.55 9.26
C SER A 122 -37.75 7.10 7.85
N VAL A 123 -38.98 7.34 7.40
CA VAL A 123 -39.66 8.64 7.37
C VAL A 123 -38.91 9.68 6.53
N SER A 124 -39.54 9.96 5.39
CA SER A 124 -39.37 11.07 4.46
C SER A 124 -38.89 12.39 5.06
N GLU A 125 -37.90 13.02 4.42
CA GLU A 125 -37.86 14.46 4.17
C GLU A 125 -36.77 14.81 3.13
N GLN A 126 -37.18 15.45 2.02
CA GLN A 126 -36.29 16.24 1.17
C GLN A 126 -36.06 17.60 1.83
N PRO A 127 -34.91 18.24 1.60
CA PRO A 127 -34.96 19.66 1.25
C PRO A 127 -34.12 20.04 0.03
N LYS A 128 -34.60 21.11 -0.63
CA LYS A 128 -34.04 21.81 -1.78
C LYS A 128 -32.92 22.78 -1.35
N ALA A 129 -32.01 22.99 -2.29
CA ALA A 129 -31.40 24.23 -2.76
C ALA A 129 -31.05 25.40 -1.80
N ASP A 130 -29.82 25.88 -2.03
CA ASP A 130 -29.30 27.26 -1.97
C ASP A 130 -28.46 27.73 -0.77
N ASP A 131 -27.42 28.50 -1.15
CA ASP A 131 -26.43 29.30 -0.40
C ASP A 131 -25.24 28.51 0.22
N VAL A 132 -23.94 28.80 -0.01
CA VAL A 132 -23.22 30.10 0.02
C VAL A 132 -21.92 30.05 -0.81
N LEU A 133 -21.53 31.22 -1.31
CA LEU A 133 -20.37 31.59 -2.14
C LEU A 133 -18.95 31.33 -1.55
N LEU A 134 -18.01 31.18 -2.48
CA LEU A 134 -16.54 30.99 -2.49
C LEU A 134 -15.67 31.94 -1.58
N PRO A 135 -14.35 31.66 -1.37
CA PRO A 135 -13.35 32.25 -2.28
C PRO A 135 -12.08 31.42 -2.59
N ASN A 136 -11.44 31.85 -3.68
CA ASN A 136 -10.24 31.34 -4.36
C ASN A 136 -8.91 31.51 -3.59
N GLN A 137 -7.94 30.63 -3.93
CA GLN A 137 -6.50 30.85 -4.28
C GLN A 137 -5.47 29.96 -3.52
N PRO A 138 -4.25 29.69 -4.06
CA PRO A 138 -3.78 29.76 -5.46
C PRO A 138 -3.04 28.49 -5.95
N HIS A 139 -3.01 28.30 -7.27
CA HIS A 139 -2.04 27.45 -7.95
C HIS A 139 -0.64 28.06 -7.87
N ILE A 140 0.37 27.26 -7.50
CA ILE A 140 1.78 27.59 -7.76
C ILE A 140 2.37 26.45 -8.59
N THR A 141 2.60 26.76 -9.87
CA THR A 141 3.43 25.99 -10.79
C THR A 141 4.83 26.61 -10.78
N LYS A 142 5.88 25.78 -10.61
CA LYS A 142 7.11 25.70 -11.43
C LYS A 142 8.22 24.84 -10.74
N PRO A 143 8.80 23.83 -11.43
CA PRO A 143 10.14 23.26 -11.15
C PRO A 143 11.22 24.09 -11.92
N PRO A 144 12.54 23.75 -11.98
CA PRO A 144 13.33 22.66 -11.35
C PRO A 144 14.65 23.14 -10.68
N LEU A 145 15.35 22.27 -9.94
CA LEU A 145 16.83 22.22 -10.03
C LEU A 145 17.38 20.84 -9.66
N ASN A 146 18.13 20.33 -10.62
CA ASN A 146 18.95 19.13 -10.66
C ASN A 146 19.61 18.71 -9.34
N ASN A 147 19.65 17.40 -9.10
CA ASN A 147 20.89 16.72 -8.73
C ASN A 147 20.83 15.32 -9.31
N GLN A 148 21.75 15.07 -10.23
CA GLN A 148 22.02 13.77 -10.82
C GLN A 148 22.48 12.82 -9.71
N THR A 149 21.55 12.15 -9.05
CA THR A 149 21.87 10.88 -8.38
C THR A 149 21.63 9.83 -9.44
N THR A 150 22.73 9.33 -10.00
CA THR A 150 22.79 8.14 -10.83
C THR A 150 21.83 7.11 -10.22
N LEU A 151 20.74 6.79 -10.92
CA LEU A 151 19.86 5.69 -10.57
C LEU A 151 20.77 4.46 -10.55
N LEU A 152 21.20 4.05 -9.35
CA LEU A 152 21.88 2.78 -9.20
C LEU A 152 20.93 1.74 -9.81
N PRO A 153 21.41 0.90 -10.74
CA PRO A 153 20.57 -0.13 -11.33
C PRO A 153 19.94 -0.89 -10.18
N TYR A 154 18.60 -0.87 -10.17
CA TYR A 154 17.75 -1.44 -9.16
C TYR A 154 18.36 -2.77 -8.70
N LYS A 155 18.83 -2.84 -7.45
CA LYS A 155 19.24 -4.13 -6.92
C LYS A 155 17.97 -4.96 -6.85
N SER A 156 17.89 -5.98 -7.71
CA SER A 156 16.75 -6.90 -7.73
C SER A 156 16.48 -7.37 -6.30
N THR A 157 15.22 -7.39 -5.89
CA THR A 157 14.75 -7.92 -4.60
C THR A 157 15.32 -9.33 -4.34
N TYR A 158 15.64 -10.06 -5.42
CA TYR A 158 16.37 -11.33 -5.37
C TYR A 158 17.78 -11.23 -4.75
N GLU A 159 18.58 -10.22 -5.09
CA GLU A 159 19.91 -10.03 -4.47
C GLU A 159 19.82 -9.77 -2.97
N VAL A 160 18.78 -9.06 -2.54
CA VAL A 160 18.53 -8.76 -1.13
C VAL A 160 18.20 -10.04 -0.36
N VAL A 161 17.35 -10.91 -0.93
CA VAL A 161 17.00 -12.20 -0.33
C VAL A 161 18.21 -13.13 -0.27
N GLN A 162 19.05 -13.16 -1.30
CA GLN A 162 20.25 -14.03 -1.33
C GLN A 162 21.36 -13.56 -0.38
N ARG A 163 21.50 -12.25 -0.12
CA ARG A 163 22.47 -11.71 0.85
C ARG A 163 22.03 -11.87 2.32
N ALA A 164 20.79 -12.29 2.57
CA ALA A 164 20.25 -12.48 3.91
C ALA A 164 20.42 -13.91 4.46
N LYS A 165 20.85 -14.87 3.63
CA LYS A 165 21.29 -16.21 4.04
C LYS A 165 22.76 -16.17 4.48
#